data_AF-A0A438XJM8-F1
#
_entry.id   AF-A0A438XJM8-F1
#
_cell.length_a   1.000
_cell.length_b   1.000
_cell.length_c   1.000
_cell.angle_alpha   90.00
_cell.angle_beta   90.00
_cell.angle_gamma   90.00
#
_symmetry.space_group_name_H-M   'P 1'
#
loop_
_entity.id
_entity.type
_entity.pdbx_description
1 polymer ?
#
loop_
_entity_poly.entity_id
_entity_poly.type
_entity_poly.pdbx_seq_one_letter_code
_entity_poly.pdbx_strand_id
1 'polypeptide(L)'
;MQVSQYLYQNAQSIWGDCISHPFVQGIGRGTLERDKFRFYIIQDYLFLLEYAKVFALGVVKACDEAVMREFSNAIQDILNNEMSIHNH
;
A
#
# COMPACT_ATOMS: atom_id res chain seq x y z
N MET A 1 23.91 1.44 -13.16
CA MET A 1 22.54 1.96 -12.91
C MET A 1 21.86 0.99 -11.95
N GLN A 2 21.28 1.47 -10.85
CA GLN A 2 20.55 0.59 -9.90
C GLN A 2 19.20 0.20 -10.49
N VAL A 3 18.78 -1.07 -10.33
CA VAL A 3 17.52 -1.57 -10.90
C VAL A 3 16.30 -0.86 -10.32
N SER A 4 16.31 -0.53 -9.03
CA SER A 4 15.26 0.27 -8.37
C SER A 4 15.08 1.63 -9.05
N GLN A 5 16.19 2.32 -9.36
CA GLN A 5 16.16 3.61 -10.04
C GLN A 5 15.64 3.51 -11.47
N TYR A 6 16.00 2.44 -12.17
CA TYR A 6 15.47 2.16 -13.51
C TYR A 6 13.95 1.97 -13.48
N LEU A 7 13.43 1.14 -12.57
CA LEU A 7 11.98 0.93 -12.43
C LEU A 7 11.24 2.22 -12.05
N TYR A 8 11.80 3.00 -11.12
CA TYR A 8 11.25 4.29 -10.71
C TYR A 8 11.11 5.26 -11.90
N GLN A 9 12.17 5.42 -12.70
CA GLN A 9 12.14 6.31 -13.87
C GLN A 9 11.08 5.89 -14.90
N ASN A 10 10.87 4.58 -15.09
CA ASN A 10 9.85 4.07 -16.01
C ASN A 10 8.43 4.24 -15.46
N ALA A 11 8.24 4.26 -14.14
CA ALA A 11 6.92 4.44 -13.51
C ALA A 11 6.53 5.93 -13.34
N GLN A 12 7.45 6.86 -13.59
CA GLN A 12 7.31 8.25 -13.16
C GLN A 12 6.12 8.99 -13.79
N SER A 13 5.80 8.69 -15.06
CA SER A 13 4.61 9.26 -15.71
C SER A 13 3.32 8.82 -15.00
N ILE A 14 3.21 7.52 -14.69
CA ILE A 14 2.04 6.95 -14.02
C ILE A 14 1.88 7.55 -12.62
N TRP A 15 2.99 7.72 -11.88
CA TRP A 15 2.94 8.34 -10.56
C TRP A 15 2.51 9.82 -10.64
N GLY A 16 2.93 10.55 -11.68
CA GLY A 16 2.45 11.90 -11.97
C GLY A 16 0.94 11.95 -12.20
N ASP A 17 0.40 10.97 -12.95
CA ASP A 17 -1.04 10.85 -13.18
C ASP A 17 -1.80 10.52 -11.89
N CYS A 18 -1.28 9.62 -11.04
CA CYS A 18 -1.85 9.32 -9.73
C CYS A 18 -1.90 10.56 -8.83
N ILE A 19 -0.83 11.35 -8.77
CA ILE A 19 -0.75 12.57 -7.95
C ILE A 19 -1.75 13.62 -8.43
N SER A 20 -1.90 13.77 -9.75
CA SER A 20 -2.81 14.75 -10.34
C SER A 20 -4.27 14.27 -10.43
N HIS A 21 -4.54 12.99 -10.16
CA HIS A 21 -5.88 12.41 -10.21
C HIS A 21 -6.85 13.13 -9.25
N PRO A 22 -8.12 13.37 -9.65
CA PRO A 22 -9.09 14.11 -8.84
C PRO A 22 -9.30 13.56 -7.43
N PHE A 23 -9.20 12.24 -7.25
CA PHE A 23 -9.32 11.61 -5.92
C PHE A 23 -8.17 12.04 -4.98
N VAL A 24 -6.91 11.94 -5.43
CA VAL A 24 -5.73 12.27 -4.62
C VAL A 24 -5.62 13.78 -4.41
N GLN A 25 -5.87 14.58 -5.45
CA GLN A 25 -5.95 16.04 -5.31
C GLN A 25 -7.08 16.45 -4.34
N GLY A 26 -8.22 15.74 -4.38
CA GLY A 26 -9.33 15.97 -3.47
C GLY A 26 -8.98 15.71 -2.01
N ILE A 27 -8.16 14.69 -1.72
CA ILE A 27 -7.62 14.45 -0.37
C ILE A 27 -6.70 15.61 0.04
N GLY A 28 -5.71 15.94 -0.79
CA GLY A 28 -4.71 16.97 -0.47
C GLY A 28 -5.31 18.37 -0.27
N ARG A 29 -6.41 18.69 -0.96
CA ARG A 29 -7.13 19.97 -0.85
C ARG A 29 -8.29 19.94 0.14
N GLY A 30 -8.62 18.77 0.71
CA GLY A 30 -9.79 18.59 1.58
C GLY A 30 -11.14 18.75 0.87
N THR A 31 -11.19 18.60 -0.46
CA THR A 31 -12.41 18.77 -1.28
C THR A 31 -13.04 17.44 -1.70
N LEU A 32 -12.45 16.30 -1.36
CA LEU A 32 -13.02 14.99 -1.67
C LEU A 32 -14.32 14.76 -0.87
N GLU A 33 -15.38 14.36 -1.57
CA GLU A 33 -16.64 13.95 -0.94
C GLU A 33 -16.41 12.79 0.04
N ARG A 34 -16.94 12.93 1.26
CA ARG A 34 -16.72 11.95 2.34
C ARG A 34 -17.16 10.55 1.97
N ASP A 35 -18.24 10.39 1.21
CA ASP A 35 -18.74 9.08 0.80
C ASP A 35 -17.79 8.36 -0.17
N LYS A 36 -17.09 9.10 -1.04
CA LYS A 36 -16.04 8.55 -1.91
C LYS A 36 -14.85 8.08 -1.09
N PHE A 37 -14.46 8.85 -0.08
CA PHE A 37 -13.40 8.46 0.84
C PHE A 37 -13.79 7.24 1.68
N ARG A 38 -15.02 7.18 2.17
CA ARG A 38 -15.57 6.02 2.89
C ARG A 38 -15.55 4.77 2.02
N PHE A 39 -15.97 4.88 0.77
CA PHE A 39 -15.92 3.75 -0.18
C PHE A 39 -14.47 3.27 -0.37
N TYR A 40 -13.53 4.20 -0.57
CA TYR A 40 -12.11 3.88 -0.70
C TYR A 40 -11.58 3.12 0.52
N ILE A 41 -11.80 3.61 1.73
CA ILE A 41 -11.30 2.97 2.97
C ILE A 41 -11.86 1.55 3.16
N ILE A 42 -13.11 1.28 2.74
CA ILE A 42 -13.68 -0.08 2.76
C ILE A 42 -12.98 -0.98 1.75
N GLN A 43 -12.71 -0.49 0.54
CA GLN A 43 -12.00 -1.26 -0.47
C GLN A 43 -10.53 -1.48 -0.08
N ASP A 44 -9.90 -0.48 0.51
CA ASP A 44 -8.51 -0.53 0.94
C ASP A 44 -8.30 -1.54 2.08
N TYR A 45 -9.26 -1.67 3.01
CA TYR A 45 -9.29 -2.76 3.99
C TYR A 45 -9.27 -4.15 3.33
N LEU A 46 -10.12 -4.38 2.31
CA LEU A 46 -10.15 -5.66 1.58
C LEU A 46 -8.86 -5.89 0.80
N PHE A 47 -8.30 -4.83 0.22
CA PHE A 47 -7.01 -4.88 -0.44
C PHE A 47 -5.90 -5.29 0.52
N LEU A 48 -5.82 -4.70 1.72
CA LEU A 48 -4.81 -4.99 2.73
C LEU A 48 -4.85 -6.45 3.21
N LEU A 49 -6.04 -7.03 3.36
CA LEU A 49 -6.18 -8.46 3.70
C LEU A 49 -5.55 -9.37 2.65
N GLU A 50 -5.72 -9.08 1.37
CA GLU A 50 -5.07 -9.84 0.29
C GLU A 50 -3.59 -9.49 0.13
N TYR A 51 -3.22 -8.24 0.37
CA TYR A 51 -1.84 -7.76 0.30
C TYR A 51 -0.95 -8.42 1.36
N ALA A 52 -1.46 -8.62 2.58
CA ALA A 52 -0.78 -9.36 3.63
C ALA A 52 -0.41 -10.80 3.20
N LYS A 53 -1.24 -11.44 2.36
CA LYS A 53 -0.94 -12.79 1.83
C LYS A 53 0.23 -12.78 0.86
N VAL A 54 0.46 -11.68 0.13
CA VAL A 54 1.65 -11.53 -0.72
C VAL A 54 2.92 -11.46 0.13
N PHE A 55 2.89 -10.75 1.27
CA PHE A 55 4.02 -10.78 2.21
C PHE A 55 4.22 -12.17 2.84
N ALA A 56 3.14 -12.90 3.14
CA ALA A 56 3.25 -14.28 3.60
C ALA A 56 3.93 -15.18 2.56
N LEU A 57 3.66 -14.97 1.27
CA LEU A 57 4.39 -15.66 0.20
C LEU A 57 5.89 -15.27 0.18
N GLY A 58 6.22 -14.03 0.56
CA GLY A 58 7.59 -13.58 0.79
C GLY A 58 8.29 -14.37 1.90
N VAL A 59 7.63 -14.59 3.04
CA VAL A 59 8.16 -15.45 4.13
C VAL A 59 8.48 -16.85 3.64
N VAL A 60 7.56 -17.48 2.88
CA VAL A 60 7.75 -18.85 2.37
C VAL A 60 8.87 -18.95 1.34
N LYS A 61 9.10 -17.90 0.55
CA LYS A 61 10.10 -17.89 -0.53
C LYS A 61 11.47 -17.38 -0.11
N ALA A 62 11.56 -16.63 0.99
CA ALA A 62 12.83 -16.12 1.47
C ALA A 62 13.72 -17.27 1.95
N CYS A 63 15.00 -17.20 1.62
CA CYS A 63 16.03 -18.15 2.05
C CYS A 63 17.01 -17.54 3.07
N ASP A 64 16.67 -16.37 3.61
CA ASP A 64 17.41 -15.62 4.62
C ASP A 64 16.50 -15.28 5.81
N GLU A 65 16.96 -15.56 7.03
CA GLU A 65 16.15 -15.40 8.25
C GLU A 65 15.81 -13.94 8.54
N ALA A 66 16.73 -13.01 8.29
CA ALA A 66 16.48 -11.59 8.51
C ALA A 66 15.37 -11.10 7.57
N VAL A 67 15.41 -11.50 6.29
CA VAL A 67 14.39 -11.16 5.30
C VAL A 67 13.04 -11.83 5.62
N MET A 68 13.03 -13.09 6.08
CA MET A 68 11.79 -13.72 6.57
C MET A 68 11.15 -12.91 7.69
N ARG A 69 11.96 -12.40 8.62
CA ARG A 69 11.50 -11.57 9.75
C ARG A 69 10.97 -10.22 9.29
N GLU A 70 11.59 -9.59 8.29
CA GLU A 70 11.09 -8.37 7.66
C GLU A 70 9.70 -8.58 7.04
N PHE A 71 9.52 -9.63 6.24
CA PHE A 71 8.21 -9.97 5.67
C PHE A 71 7.18 -10.28 6.76
N SER A 72 7.55 -11.01 7.82
CA SER A 72 6.67 -11.30 8.95
C SER A 72 6.26 -10.03 9.71
N ASN A 73 7.17 -9.09 9.90
CA ASN A 73 6.86 -7.80 10.54
C ASN A 73 5.89 -6.99 9.69
N ALA A 74 6.07 -6.95 8.36
CA ALA A 74 5.14 -6.27 7.46
C ALA A 74 3.71 -6.85 7.53
N ILE A 75 3.56 -8.17 7.69
CA ILE A 75 2.25 -8.80 7.93
C ILE A 75 1.65 -8.30 9.24
N GLN A 76 2.46 -8.21 10.30
CA GLN A 76 2.00 -7.72 11.60
C GLN A 76 1.59 -6.24 11.55
N ASP A 77 2.32 -5.41 10.80
CA ASP A 77 1.98 -4.01 10.59
C ASP A 77 0.64 -3.87 9.87
N ILE A 78 0.40 -4.67 8.82
CA ILE A 78 -0.89 -4.66 8.12
C ILE A 78 -2.02 -5.10 9.04
N LEU A 79 -1.92 -6.28 9.66
CA LEU A 79 -3.04 -6.89 10.39
C LEU A 79 -3.32 -6.26 11.75
N ASN A 80 -2.28 -5.77 12.44
CA ASN A 80 -2.41 -5.29 13.82
C ASN A 80 -2.24 -3.77 13.97
N ASN A 81 -1.74 -3.06 12.95
CA ASN A 81 -1.48 -1.62 13.05
C ASN A 81 -2.28 -0.81 12.02
N GLU A 82 -2.10 -1.06 10.71
CA GLU A 82 -2.80 -0.32 9.65
C GLU A 82 -4.32 -0.53 9.70
N MET A 83 -4.79 -1.74 9.99
CA MET A 83 -6.22 -2.02 10.17
C MET A 83 -6.86 -1.16 11.28
N SER A 84 -6.08 -0.63 12.23
CA SER A 84 -6.58 0.30 13.24
C SER A 84 -6.99 1.66 12.66
N ILE A 85 -6.34 2.11 11.58
CA ILE A 85 -6.70 3.34 10.85
C ILE A 85 -8.05 3.18 10.15
N HIS A 86 -8.41 1.94 9.74
CA HIS A 86 -9.71 1.62 9.14
C HIS A 86 -10.83 1.37 10.17
N ASN A 87 -10.50 1.24 11.46
CA ASN A 87 -11.46 0.89 12.53
C ASN A 87 -12.09 2.12 13.22
N HIS A 88 -11.79 3.34 12.76
CA HIS A 88 -12.26 4.62 13.32
C HIS A 88 -12.87 5.50 12.22
#